data_AF-A0A7C2BRU0-F1
#
_entry.id   AF-A0A7C2BRU0-F1
#
_cell.length_a   1.000
_cell.length_b   1.000
_cell.length_c   1.000
_cell.angle_alpha   90.00
_cell.angle_beta   90.00
_cell.angle_gamma   90.00
#
_symmetry.space_group_name_H-M   'P 1'
#
loop_
_entity.id
_entity.type
_entity.pdbx_description
1 polymer ?
#
loop_
_entity_poly.entity_id
_entity_poly.type
_entity_poly.pdbx_seq_one_letter_code
_entity_poly.pdbx_strand_id
1 'polypeptide(L)'
;MNDKRLHIKSFGCQMNKLDSSLVTNALKASGFTLVERSEDADVVLINTCSVREHAEQKVYSHLGHLKHIKQSRPGLVVGVIGCMAQRLGGELLEHEAVDIVCGPAQISNISELVQKAISEKVPMVSVTEKIRAKADKTVSDKLDDFELAYDTDENYIKSQAFVRVMRGCNKFCTYCVVPYVRGPEISRPPKAILEQIKRLTDKGVTQITLLGQTVNSYEYTAGDKTYRLGDLLGAVSEIEAVKWLRFITSHPGKFDEDILHVMAEVPKVCPYLHIPAQSGSDRILKAMNRNYTAGQYLDLLDKARGIVDGIAIAGDFIVGFPGETEEDFQATVDLVKKARYKNCFVFKYSPRPGTRTAEKLSDNVPDETKKYRNMELLKVQNEISGEENEKLMGQTVVVLVEGLSKKPHLNSSDNNGLPQLIGRTATDHIVVFNGDEKNSGEFVKVSVIKTAPLTLFGKLL
;
A
#
# COMPACT_ATOMS: atom_id res chain seq x y z
N MET A 1 -5.48 -24.60 -28.38
CA MET A 1 -5.40 -23.15 -28.11
C MET A 1 -4.06 -22.93 -27.44
N ASN A 2 -3.15 -22.16 -28.06
CA ASN A 2 -1.84 -21.89 -27.43
C ASN A 2 -2.08 -21.04 -26.19
N ASP A 3 -1.72 -21.58 -25.02
CA ASP A 3 -1.83 -20.92 -23.73
C ASP A 3 -0.88 -19.71 -23.74
N LYS A 4 -1.42 -18.49 -23.74
CA LYS A 4 -0.61 -17.27 -23.85
C LYS A 4 0.02 -16.96 -22.51
N ARG A 5 1.31 -16.61 -22.50
CA ARG A 5 2.07 -16.41 -21.26
C ARG A 5 2.08 -14.95 -20.83
N LEU A 6 1.74 -14.69 -19.57
CA LEU A 6 1.70 -13.37 -18.95
C LEU A 6 2.83 -13.23 -17.93
N HIS A 7 3.57 -12.13 -17.98
CA HIS A 7 4.43 -11.68 -16.87
C HIS A 7 3.95 -10.33 -16.37
N ILE A 8 3.76 -10.18 -15.06
CA ILE A 8 3.43 -8.90 -14.44
C ILE A 8 4.48 -8.51 -13.40
N LYS A 9 4.99 -7.28 -13.52
CA LYS A 9 5.93 -6.69 -12.56
C LYS A 9 5.28 -5.49 -11.89
N SER A 10 5.13 -5.53 -10.57
CA SER A 10 4.52 -4.45 -9.80
C SER A 10 5.56 -3.65 -9.02
N PHE A 11 5.52 -2.33 -9.16
CA PHE A 11 6.28 -1.34 -8.41
C PHE A 11 5.32 -0.36 -7.74
N GLY A 12 5.40 -0.23 -6.42
CA GLY A 12 4.61 0.78 -5.71
C GLY A 12 4.13 0.34 -4.34
N CYS A 13 2.86 0.63 -4.07
CA CYS A 13 2.20 0.41 -2.79
C CYS A 13 1.21 -0.76 -2.82
N GLN A 14 0.48 -0.95 -1.73
CA GLN A 14 -0.57 -1.97 -1.57
C GLN A 14 -1.66 -1.83 -2.63
N MET A 15 -1.98 -0.61 -3.07
CA MET A 15 -2.90 -0.40 -4.20
C MET A 15 -2.36 -0.98 -5.51
N ASN A 16 -1.07 -0.82 -5.80
CA ASN A 16 -0.47 -1.41 -6.99
C ASN A 16 -0.42 -2.94 -6.90
N LYS A 17 -0.24 -3.50 -5.70
CA LYS A 17 -0.33 -4.95 -5.50
C LYS A 17 -1.75 -5.47 -5.79
N LEU A 18 -2.78 -4.78 -5.27
CA LEU A 18 -4.17 -5.10 -5.55
C LEU A 18 -4.49 -4.97 -7.05
N ASP A 19 -4.13 -3.83 -7.67
CA ASP A 19 -4.31 -3.59 -9.11
C ASP A 19 -3.66 -4.73 -9.94
N SER A 20 -2.45 -5.17 -9.56
CA SER A 20 -1.78 -6.30 -10.23
C SER A 20 -2.47 -7.65 -10.03
N SER A 21 -3.01 -7.93 -8.84
CA SER A 21 -3.76 -9.15 -8.57
C SER A 21 -5.02 -9.23 -9.45
N LEU A 22 -5.81 -8.15 -9.46
CA LEU A 22 -7.03 -8.05 -10.27
C LEU A 22 -6.77 -8.22 -11.76
N VAL A 23 -5.75 -7.53 -12.28
CA VAL A 23 -5.35 -7.64 -13.71
C VAL A 23 -4.89 -9.05 -14.05
N THR A 24 -4.16 -9.71 -13.15
CA THR A 24 -3.70 -11.10 -13.35
C THR A 24 -4.89 -12.05 -13.45
N ASN A 25 -5.84 -11.95 -12.52
CA ASN A 25 -7.04 -12.80 -12.49
C ASN A 25 -7.93 -12.57 -13.72
N ALA A 26 -8.08 -11.31 -14.16
CA ALA A 26 -8.84 -10.97 -15.37
C ALA A 26 -8.23 -11.57 -16.64
N LEU A 27 -6.89 -11.54 -16.76
CA LEU A 27 -6.19 -12.15 -17.89
C LEU A 27 -6.17 -13.67 -17.81
N LYS A 28 -6.04 -14.27 -16.61
CA LYS A 28 -6.19 -15.72 -16.42
C LYS A 28 -7.56 -16.23 -16.87
N ALA A 29 -8.63 -15.53 -16.47
CA ALA A 29 -9.98 -15.84 -16.93
C ALA A 29 -10.13 -15.70 -18.46
N SER A 30 -9.26 -14.93 -19.10
CA SER A 30 -9.17 -14.76 -20.55
C SER A 30 -8.24 -15.77 -21.25
N GLY A 31 -7.72 -16.78 -20.54
CA GLY A 31 -6.87 -17.84 -21.09
C GLY A 31 -5.37 -17.54 -21.10
N PHE A 32 -4.88 -16.68 -20.18
CA PHE A 32 -3.45 -16.47 -19.97
C PHE A 32 -2.90 -17.26 -18.78
N THR A 33 -1.66 -17.73 -18.88
CA THR A 33 -0.94 -18.39 -17.79
C THR A 33 0.23 -17.53 -17.32
N LEU A 34 0.40 -17.39 -16.01
CA LEU A 34 1.44 -16.56 -15.41
C LEU A 34 2.82 -17.22 -15.52
N VAL A 35 3.84 -16.45 -15.88
CA VAL A 35 5.25 -16.88 -15.90
C VAL A 35 6.13 -15.95 -15.07
N GLU A 36 7.17 -16.51 -14.45
CA GLU A 36 8.06 -15.77 -13.56
C GLU A 36 8.98 -14.79 -14.28
N ARG A 37 9.36 -15.10 -15.53
CA ARG A 37 10.35 -14.36 -16.30
C ARG A 37 9.71 -13.63 -17.46
N SER A 38 10.14 -12.39 -17.70
CA SER A 38 9.71 -11.61 -18.87
C SER A 38 10.07 -12.26 -20.20
N GLU A 39 11.17 -13.00 -20.24
CA GLU A 39 11.67 -13.67 -21.45
C GLU A 39 10.76 -14.82 -21.91
N ASP A 40 9.96 -15.37 -20.98
CA ASP A 40 9.02 -16.46 -21.24
C ASP A 40 7.61 -15.94 -21.51
N ALA A 41 7.37 -14.63 -21.48
CA ALA A 41 6.05 -14.06 -21.64
C ALA A 41 5.74 -13.74 -23.11
N ASP A 42 4.45 -13.75 -23.45
CA ASP A 42 3.90 -13.17 -24.68
C ASP A 42 3.28 -11.79 -24.42
N VAL A 43 2.91 -11.53 -23.16
CA VAL A 43 2.47 -10.22 -22.65
C VAL A 43 3.24 -9.87 -21.37
N VAL A 44 3.86 -8.70 -21.32
CA VAL A 44 4.52 -8.15 -20.13
C VAL A 44 3.79 -6.90 -19.66
N LEU A 45 3.26 -6.91 -18.44
CA LEU A 45 2.65 -5.73 -17.82
C LEU A 45 3.53 -5.20 -16.69
N ILE A 46 3.86 -3.91 -16.74
CA ILE A 46 4.56 -3.21 -15.66
C ILE A 46 3.56 -2.30 -14.95
N ASN A 47 3.19 -2.65 -13.72
CA ASN A 47 2.36 -1.81 -12.86
C ASN A 47 3.23 -0.85 -12.04
N THR A 48 2.92 0.43 -12.10
CA THR A 48 3.84 1.50 -11.71
C THR A 48 3.23 2.47 -10.72
N CYS A 49 4.12 3.10 -9.95
CA CYS A 49 3.81 4.18 -9.02
C CYS A 49 4.52 5.45 -9.46
N SER A 50 3.85 6.59 -9.43
CA SER A 50 4.42 7.92 -9.69
C SER A 50 4.70 8.71 -8.40
N VAL A 51 4.56 8.06 -7.24
CA VAL A 51 4.80 8.70 -5.92
C VAL A 51 6.25 8.54 -5.46
N ARG A 52 6.89 7.41 -5.76
CA ARG A 52 8.27 7.09 -5.33
C ARG A 52 9.26 7.28 -6.48
N GLU A 53 10.36 8.01 -6.22
CA GLU A 53 11.31 8.46 -7.26
C GLU A 53 11.94 7.30 -8.02
N HIS A 54 12.46 6.32 -7.29
CA HIS A 54 13.10 5.15 -7.87
C HIS A 54 12.12 4.22 -8.60
N ALA A 55 10.80 4.44 -8.53
CA ALA A 55 9.86 3.60 -9.27
C ALA A 55 9.92 3.89 -10.77
N GLU A 56 9.91 5.16 -11.17
CA GLU A 56 9.89 5.53 -12.60
C GLU A 56 11.20 5.20 -13.32
N GLN A 57 12.36 5.46 -12.67
CA GLN A 57 13.67 5.08 -13.22
C GLN A 57 13.78 3.57 -13.45
N LYS A 58 13.27 2.75 -12.52
CA LYS A 58 13.22 1.29 -12.68
C LYS A 58 12.35 0.89 -13.86
N VAL A 59 11.22 1.56 -14.08
CA VAL A 59 10.33 1.29 -15.22
C VAL A 59 11.07 1.52 -16.53
N TYR A 60 11.75 2.67 -16.70
CA TYR A 60 12.54 2.92 -17.91
C TYR A 60 13.66 1.90 -18.11
N SER A 61 14.35 1.50 -17.04
CA SER A 61 15.35 0.42 -17.13
C SER A 61 14.75 -0.91 -17.60
N HIS A 62 13.59 -1.29 -17.09
CA HIS A 62 12.87 -2.48 -17.54
C HIS A 62 12.36 -2.36 -18.98
N LEU A 63 11.85 -1.20 -19.39
CA LEU A 63 11.42 -0.94 -20.76
C LEU A 63 12.59 -1.03 -21.75
N GLY A 64 13.77 -0.54 -21.39
CA GLY A 64 15.00 -0.72 -22.18
C GLY A 64 15.35 -2.19 -22.38
N HIS A 65 15.27 -3.02 -21.33
CA HIS A 65 15.46 -4.46 -21.46
C HIS A 65 14.40 -5.12 -22.36
N LEU A 66 13.13 -4.76 -22.19
CA LEU A 66 12.03 -5.30 -23.00
C LEU A 66 12.11 -4.88 -24.47
N LYS A 67 12.64 -3.69 -24.77
CA LYS A 67 12.96 -3.26 -26.14
C LYS A 67 13.87 -4.26 -26.83
N HIS A 68 14.95 -4.70 -26.17
CA HIS A 68 15.87 -5.69 -26.72
C HIS A 68 15.21 -7.06 -26.93
N ILE A 69 14.34 -7.50 -26.02
CA ILE A 69 13.58 -8.75 -26.21
C ILE A 69 12.62 -8.62 -27.41
N LYS A 70 11.95 -7.48 -27.55
CA LYS A 70 10.98 -7.23 -28.63
C LYS A 70 11.64 -7.20 -30.02
N GLN A 71 12.92 -6.84 -30.12
CA GLN A 71 13.70 -6.93 -31.37
C GLN A 71 13.80 -8.36 -31.90
N SER A 72 13.95 -9.37 -31.03
CA SER A 72 13.99 -10.78 -31.42
C SER A 72 12.61 -11.46 -31.38
N ARG A 73 11.66 -10.89 -30.63
CA ARG A 73 10.28 -11.38 -30.49
C ARG A 73 9.27 -10.25 -30.75
N PRO A 74 9.04 -9.88 -32.03
CA PRO A 74 8.16 -8.76 -32.38
C PRO A 74 6.68 -8.97 -32.04
N GLY A 75 6.28 -10.18 -31.65
CA GLY A 75 4.95 -10.48 -31.13
C GLY A 75 4.76 -10.22 -29.63
N LEU A 76 5.82 -9.81 -28.90
CA LEU A 76 5.73 -9.47 -27.48
C LEU A 76 4.94 -8.17 -27.30
N VAL A 77 3.88 -8.23 -26.50
CA VAL A 77 3.11 -7.04 -26.10
C VAL A 77 3.59 -6.54 -24.74
N VAL A 78 3.87 -5.24 -24.64
CA VAL A 78 4.30 -4.61 -23.39
C VAL A 78 3.31 -3.52 -22.97
N GLY A 79 2.78 -3.61 -21.75
CA GLY A 79 1.91 -2.61 -21.17
C GLY A 79 2.51 -1.94 -19.95
N VAL A 80 2.34 -0.62 -19.84
CA VAL A 80 2.61 0.15 -18.63
C VAL A 80 1.27 0.55 -18.01
N ILE A 81 1.02 0.11 -16.78
CA ILE A 81 -0.23 0.40 -16.06
C ILE A 81 0.04 1.16 -14.76
N GLY A 82 -1.00 1.78 -14.19
CA GLY A 82 -0.96 2.40 -12.87
C GLY A 82 -0.72 3.91 -12.90
N CYS A 83 -0.15 4.46 -11.83
CA CYS A 83 -0.15 5.91 -11.60
C CYS A 83 0.82 6.67 -12.53
N MET A 84 1.92 6.05 -12.95
CA MET A 84 2.82 6.64 -13.95
C MET A 84 2.15 6.67 -15.33
N ALA A 85 1.45 5.59 -15.69
CA ALA A 85 0.67 5.50 -16.92
C ALA A 85 -0.38 6.62 -17.02
N GLN A 86 -1.10 6.90 -15.93
CA GLN A 86 -2.06 8.01 -15.89
C GLN A 86 -1.42 9.39 -15.99
N ARG A 87 -0.18 9.56 -15.49
CA ARG A 87 0.52 10.84 -15.48
C ARG A 87 1.12 11.17 -16.84
N LEU A 88 1.83 10.21 -17.43
CA LEU A 88 2.56 10.39 -18.69
C LEU A 88 1.68 10.12 -19.92
N GLY A 89 0.64 9.29 -19.78
CA GLY A 89 -0.30 9.01 -20.87
C GLY A 89 0.40 8.59 -22.16
N GLY A 90 0.09 9.30 -23.25
CA GLY A 90 0.65 9.03 -24.58
C GLY A 90 2.17 9.18 -24.68
N GLU A 91 2.82 9.97 -23.83
CA GLU A 91 4.30 10.14 -23.84
C GLU A 91 5.02 8.80 -23.62
N LEU A 92 4.40 7.85 -22.89
CA LEU A 92 4.97 6.52 -22.71
C LEU A 92 5.02 5.69 -23.99
N LEU A 93 4.17 5.99 -24.98
CA LEU A 93 4.16 5.30 -26.27
C LEU A 93 5.33 5.71 -27.17
N GLU A 94 6.02 6.82 -26.86
CA GLU A 94 7.25 7.21 -27.56
C GLU A 94 8.38 6.20 -27.31
N HIS A 95 8.31 5.46 -26.19
CA HIS A 95 9.25 4.39 -25.93
C HIS A 95 8.86 3.14 -26.74
N GLU A 96 9.67 2.77 -27.75
CA GLU A 96 9.44 1.68 -28.73
C GLU A 96 9.00 0.33 -28.16
N ALA A 97 9.35 0.02 -26.90
CA ALA A 97 8.88 -1.21 -26.25
C ALA A 97 7.36 -1.21 -25.99
N VAL A 98 6.74 -0.07 -25.73
CA VAL A 98 5.40 0.05 -25.12
C VAL A 98 4.29 -0.02 -26.17
N ASP A 99 3.31 -0.89 -25.93
CA ASP A 99 2.11 -1.05 -26.75
C ASP A 99 0.84 -0.59 -26.02
N ILE A 100 0.81 -0.65 -24.69
CA ILE A 100 -0.39 -0.34 -23.90
C ILE A 100 -0.03 0.64 -22.78
N VAL A 101 -0.83 1.68 -22.60
CA VAL A 101 -0.80 2.57 -21.44
C VAL A 101 -2.17 2.56 -20.77
N CYS A 102 -2.25 2.15 -19.50
CA CYS A 102 -3.52 2.04 -18.80
C CYS A 102 -3.49 2.69 -17.40
N GLY A 103 -4.29 3.73 -17.20
CA GLY A 103 -4.44 4.42 -15.92
C GLY A 103 -5.18 3.56 -14.87
N PRO A 104 -5.05 3.88 -13.57
CA PRO A 104 -5.58 3.02 -12.51
C PRO A 104 -7.11 2.92 -12.50
N ALA A 105 -7.82 3.96 -12.97
CA ALA A 105 -9.27 3.93 -13.09
C ALA A 105 -9.77 3.16 -14.33
N GLN A 106 -8.88 2.78 -15.24
CA GLN A 106 -9.20 2.14 -16.52
C GLN A 106 -8.78 0.66 -16.57
N ILE A 107 -8.29 0.10 -15.45
CA ILE A 107 -7.78 -1.28 -15.40
C ILE A 107 -8.85 -2.33 -15.74
N SER A 108 -10.13 -1.99 -15.63
CA SER A 108 -11.24 -2.85 -16.05
C SER A 108 -11.23 -3.13 -17.56
N ASN A 109 -10.60 -2.27 -18.35
CA ASN A 109 -10.47 -2.42 -19.80
C ASN A 109 -9.24 -3.25 -20.21
N ILE A 110 -8.39 -3.69 -19.26
CA ILE A 110 -7.06 -4.25 -19.57
C ILE A 110 -7.13 -5.49 -20.46
N SER A 111 -8.11 -6.38 -20.25
CA SER A 111 -8.25 -7.60 -21.04
C SER A 111 -8.55 -7.28 -22.50
N GLU A 112 -9.42 -6.29 -22.75
CA GLU A 112 -9.73 -5.81 -24.11
C GLU A 112 -8.51 -5.15 -24.75
N LEU A 113 -7.79 -4.30 -24.01
CA LEU A 113 -6.58 -3.63 -24.49
C LEU A 113 -5.49 -4.63 -24.88
N VAL A 114 -5.28 -5.68 -24.07
CA VAL A 114 -4.32 -6.74 -24.37
C VAL A 114 -4.74 -7.54 -25.60
N GLN A 115 -6.02 -7.90 -25.73
CA GLN A 115 -6.51 -8.62 -26.90
C GLN A 115 -6.31 -7.81 -28.19
N LYS A 116 -6.69 -6.53 -28.18
CA LYS A 116 -6.49 -5.62 -29.32
C LYS A 116 -5.02 -5.41 -29.66
N ALA A 117 -4.16 -5.22 -28.66
CA ALA A 117 -2.72 -5.08 -28.89
C ALA A 117 -2.12 -6.33 -29.57
N ILE A 118 -2.60 -7.53 -29.21
CA ILE A 118 -2.16 -8.77 -29.84
C ILE A 118 -2.69 -8.90 -31.29
N SER A 119 -3.96 -8.56 -31.55
CA SER A 119 -4.58 -8.75 -32.87
C SER A 119 -4.25 -7.64 -33.87
N GLU A 120 -4.30 -6.39 -33.43
CA GLU A 120 -4.20 -5.20 -34.28
C GLU A 120 -2.77 -4.64 -34.35
N LYS A 121 -1.93 -4.94 -33.35
CA LYS A 121 -0.55 -4.42 -33.23
C LYS A 121 -0.46 -2.89 -33.28
N VAL A 122 -1.49 -2.21 -32.76
CA VAL A 122 -1.53 -0.74 -32.66
C VAL A 122 -1.34 -0.33 -31.20
N PRO A 123 -0.55 0.72 -30.91
CA PRO A 123 -0.44 1.29 -29.57
C PRO A 123 -1.78 1.79 -29.03
N MET A 124 -2.05 1.53 -27.75
CA MET A 124 -3.31 1.85 -27.09
C MET A 124 -3.08 2.67 -25.83
N VAL A 125 -3.88 3.73 -25.64
CA VAL A 125 -3.89 4.53 -24.41
C VAL A 125 -5.29 4.53 -23.82
N SER A 126 -5.40 4.17 -22.55
CA SER A 126 -6.64 4.25 -21.77
C SER A 126 -6.33 4.92 -20.44
N VAL A 127 -6.51 6.23 -20.39
CA VAL A 127 -6.28 7.06 -19.20
C VAL A 127 -7.48 7.98 -18.98
N THR A 128 -7.63 8.48 -17.75
CA THR A 128 -8.69 9.44 -17.43
C THR A 128 -8.25 10.84 -17.89
N GLU A 129 -8.79 11.34 -19.00
CA GLU A 129 -8.39 12.65 -19.56
C GLU A 129 -8.70 13.82 -18.61
N LYS A 130 -9.93 13.86 -18.08
CA LYS A 130 -10.40 14.90 -17.16
C LYS A 130 -10.39 14.39 -15.73
N ILE A 131 -9.21 14.09 -15.19
CA ILE A 131 -9.08 13.40 -13.90
C ILE A 131 -9.71 14.11 -12.69
N ARG A 132 -9.92 15.43 -12.78
CA ARG A 132 -10.55 16.25 -11.73
C ARG A 132 -12.04 16.50 -11.95
N ALA A 133 -12.62 16.04 -13.07
CA ALA A 133 -14.06 16.10 -13.25
C ALA A 133 -14.77 15.21 -12.23
N LYS A 134 -16.06 15.48 -11.99
CA LYS A 134 -16.90 14.56 -11.23
C LYS A 134 -16.79 13.18 -11.88
N ALA A 135 -16.48 12.17 -11.06
CA ALA A 135 -16.24 10.85 -11.58
C ALA A 135 -17.44 10.34 -12.38
N ASP A 136 -17.15 9.79 -13.55
CA ASP A 136 -18.15 9.11 -14.35
C ASP A 136 -18.63 7.89 -13.59
N LYS A 137 -19.91 7.90 -13.20
CA LYS A 137 -20.53 6.81 -12.46
C LYS A 137 -20.40 5.49 -13.22
N THR A 138 -20.48 5.52 -14.54
CA THR A 138 -20.31 4.33 -15.40
C THR A 138 -18.94 3.71 -15.26
N VAL A 139 -17.88 4.53 -15.19
CA VAL A 139 -16.50 4.05 -15.01
C VAL A 139 -16.31 3.49 -13.60
N SER A 140 -16.87 4.15 -12.59
CA SER A 140 -16.81 3.67 -11.20
C SER A 140 -17.54 2.35 -11.03
N ASP A 141 -18.75 2.22 -11.57
CA ASP A 141 -19.58 1.02 -11.48
C ASP A 141 -18.89 -0.16 -12.20
N LYS A 142 -18.37 0.07 -13.42
CA LYS A 142 -17.56 -0.93 -14.14
C LYS A 142 -16.33 -1.40 -13.35
N LEU A 143 -15.68 -0.48 -12.63
CA LEU A 143 -14.51 -0.82 -11.83
C LEU A 143 -14.91 -1.59 -10.56
N ASP A 144 -16.05 -1.28 -9.95
CA ASP A 144 -16.62 -2.05 -8.85
C ASP A 144 -16.99 -3.47 -9.29
N ASP A 145 -17.64 -3.63 -10.44
CA ASP A 145 -17.96 -4.92 -11.03
C ASP A 145 -16.70 -5.72 -11.38
N PHE A 146 -15.68 -5.05 -11.91
CA PHE A 146 -14.38 -5.66 -12.20
C PHE A 146 -13.67 -6.15 -10.93
N GLU A 147 -13.61 -5.31 -9.90
CA GLU A 147 -13.04 -5.70 -8.59
C GLU A 147 -13.81 -6.88 -8.02
N LEU A 148 -15.15 -6.85 -8.03
CA LEU A 148 -15.96 -7.95 -7.54
C LEU A 148 -15.74 -9.24 -8.36
N ALA A 149 -15.61 -9.15 -9.68
CA ALA A 149 -15.42 -10.33 -10.55
C ALA A 149 -14.05 -11.01 -10.34
N TYR A 150 -12.98 -10.22 -10.17
CA TYR A 150 -11.61 -10.70 -10.26
C TYR A 150 -10.81 -10.62 -8.96
N ASP A 151 -11.43 -10.24 -7.85
CA ASP A 151 -10.82 -10.35 -6.52
C ASP A 151 -10.89 -11.81 -6.04
N THR A 152 -10.00 -12.63 -6.60
CA THR A 152 -9.89 -14.07 -6.29
C THR A 152 -8.62 -14.40 -5.52
N ASP A 153 -8.68 -15.49 -4.77
CA ASP A 153 -7.72 -16.10 -3.84
C ASP A 153 -6.41 -16.59 -4.49
N GLU A 154 -5.79 -15.74 -5.31
CA GLU A 154 -4.41 -15.93 -5.75
C GLU A 154 -3.55 -14.77 -5.22
N ASN A 155 -3.90 -14.29 -4.02
CA ASN A 155 -3.07 -13.35 -3.31
C ASN A 155 -1.74 -14.03 -2.96
N TYR A 156 -0.70 -13.20 -2.84
CA TYR A 156 0.65 -13.64 -2.47
C TYR A 156 0.68 -14.46 -1.16
N ILE A 157 -0.32 -14.25 -0.29
CA ILE A 157 -0.53 -14.96 0.97
C ILE A 157 -2.01 -15.39 1.02
N LYS A 158 -2.26 -16.70 1.03
CA LYS A 158 -3.58 -17.33 0.93
C LYS A 158 -4.64 -16.77 1.88
N SER A 159 -4.27 -16.48 3.12
CA SER A 159 -5.23 -16.05 4.15
C SER A 159 -5.47 -14.54 4.21
N GLN A 160 -4.81 -13.74 3.36
CA GLN A 160 -4.87 -12.29 3.40
C GLN A 160 -5.47 -11.71 2.12
N ALA A 161 -6.28 -10.66 2.26
CA ALA A 161 -6.74 -9.87 1.12
C ALA A 161 -6.75 -8.37 1.39
N PHE A 162 -6.51 -7.61 0.31
CA PHE A 162 -6.69 -6.16 0.28
C PHE A 162 -8.04 -5.84 -0.34
N VAL A 163 -8.88 -5.08 0.38
CA VAL A 163 -10.18 -4.65 -0.15
C VAL A 163 -10.18 -3.14 -0.23
N ARG A 164 -10.23 -2.60 -1.45
CA ARG A 164 -10.32 -1.15 -1.65
C ARG A 164 -11.69 -0.68 -1.23
N VAL A 165 -11.80 0.24 -0.26
CA VAL A 165 -13.09 0.78 0.17
C VAL A 165 -13.38 2.15 -0.43
N MET A 166 -12.35 2.83 -0.91
CA MET A 166 -12.47 4.13 -1.57
C MET A 166 -11.33 4.39 -2.55
N ARG A 167 -11.54 5.36 -3.44
CA ARG A 167 -10.62 5.78 -4.49
C ARG A 167 -10.36 7.29 -4.40
N GLY A 168 -9.23 7.74 -4.94
CA GLY A 168 -8.90 9.16 -5.05
C GLY A 168 -8.55 9.84 -3.73
N CYS A 169 -8.18 11.12 -3.77
CA CYS A 169 -7.80 11.90 -2.59
C CYS A 169 -8.09 13.39 -2.78
N ASN A 170 -8.68 14.02 -1.77
CA ASN A 170 -9.05 15.44 -1.74
C ASN A 170 -8.14 16.28 -0.83
N LYS A 171 -7.08 15.70 -0.25
CA LYS A 171 -6.23 16.37 0.75
C LYS A 171 -5.20 17.35 0.18
N PHE A 172 -5.08 17.48 -1.15
CA PHE A 172 -4.25 18.46 -1.88
C PHE A 172 -2.94 18.89 -1.16
N CYS A 173 -2.21 17.92 -0.58
CA CYS A 173 -0.93 18.20 0.05
C CYS A 173 0.03 18.69 -1.04
N THR A 174 0.81 19.73 -0.77
CA THR A 174 1.53 20.47 -1.82
C THR A 174 2.54 19.63 -2.59
N TYR A 175 3.07 18.56 -1.99
CA TYR A 175 4.01 17.61 -2.58
C TYR A 175 3.35 16.37 -3.22
N CYS A 176 2.04 16.17 -3.06
CA CYS A 176 1.40 14.90 -3.37
C CYS A 176 0.79 14.90 -4.78
N VAL A 177 1.21 13.95 -5.61
CA VAL A 177 0.71 13.79 -6.98
C VAL A 177 -0.64 13.04 -7.04
N VAL A 178 -1.04 12.35 -5.96
CA VAL A 178 -2.20 11.42 -5.94
C VAL A 178 -3.50 12.04 -6.47
N PRO A 179 -3.89 13.29 -6.09
CA PRO A 179 -5.11 13.90 -6.64
C PRO A 179 -5.11 14.03 -8.17
N TYR A 180 -3.93 14.11 -8.79
CA TYR A 180 -3.73 14.28 -10.22
C TYR A 180 -3.56 12.96 -10.99
N VAL A 181 -3.43 11.83 -10.29
CA VAL A 181 -3.29 10.49 -10.92
C VAL A 181 -4.33 9.48 -10.46
N ARG A 182 -5.13 9.79 -9.44
CA ARG A 182 -6.24 8.95 -8.96
C ARG A 182 -7.58 9.66 -8.84
N GLY A 183 -7.63 10.98 -9.07
CA GLY A 183 -8.86 11.76 -9.08
C GLY A 183 -9.44 12.04 -7.68
N PRO A 184 -10.69 12.54 -7.63
CA PRO A 184 -11.37 12.93 -6.39
C PRO A 184 -11.75 11.72 -5.51
N GLU A 185 -11.95 11.97 -4.21
CA GLU A 185 -12.40 10.92 -3.29
C GLU A 185 -13.78 10.36 -3.66
N ILE A 186 -13.88 9.04 -3.72
CA ILE A 186 -15.12 8.29 -3.98
C ILE A 186 -15.13 7.06 -3.07
N SER A 187 -16.09 7.00 -2.16
CA SER A 187 -16.34 5.83 -1.32
C SER A 187 -17.14 4.79 -2.09
N ARG A 188 -16.77 3.50 -1.95
CA ARG A 188 -17.56 2.39 -2.49
C ARG A 188 -18.76 2.08 -1.57
N PRO A 189 -19.87 1.57 -2.12
CA PRO A 189 -21.03 1.21 -1.32
C PRO A 189 -20.71 0.13 -0.27
N PRO A 190 -21.13 0.25 1.01
CA PRO A 190 -20.87 -0.75 2.03
C PRO A 190 -21.33 -2.16 1.65
N LYS A 191 -22.49 -2.26 0.99
CA LYS A 191 -23.04 -3.54 0.52
C LYS A 191 -22.08 -4.26 -0.43
N ALA A 192 -21.54 -3.56 -1.41
CA ALA A 192 -20.60 -4.12 -2.38
C ALA A 192 -19.28 -4.56 -1.71
N ILE A 193 -18.80 -3.77 -0.75
CA ILE A 193 -17.60 -4.11 0.06
C ILE A 193 -17.84 -5.38 0.87
N LEU A 194 -18.99 -5.49 1.55
CA LEU A 194 -19.34 -6.66 2.36
C LEU A 194 -19.53 -7.92 1.50
N GLU A 195 -20.16 -7.79 0.34
CA GLU A 195 -20.31 -8.91 -0.61
C GLU A 195 -18.95 -9.40 -1.14
N GLN A 196 -18.04 -8.48 -1.47
CA GLN A 196 -16.67 -8.82 -1.86
C GLN A 196 -15.92 -9.54 -0.74
N ILE A 197 -16.00 -9.04 0.50
CA ILE A 197 -15.34 -9.68 1.65
C ILE A 197 -15.90 -11.07 1.91
N LYS A 198 -17.22 -11.26 1.84
CA LYS A 198 -17.84 -12.60 1.99
C LYS A 198 -17.30 -13.59 0.95
N ARG A 199 -17.22 -13.19 -0.32
CA ARG A 199 -16.66 -14.03 -1.39
C ARG A 199 -15.19 -14.37 -1.20
N LEU A 200 -14.41 -13.46 -0.61
CA LEU A 200 -13.02 -13.72 -0.25
C LEU A 200 -12.94 -14.71 0.92
N THR A 201 -13.78 -14.54 1.95
CA THR A 201 -13.80 -15.44 3.10
C THR A 201 -14.28 -16.85 2.74
N ASP A 202 -15.19 -17.00 1.78
CA ASP A 202 -15.62 -18.30 1.24
C ASP A 202 -14.47 -19.09 0.60
N LYS A 203 -13.36 -18.41 0.26
CA LYS A 203 -12.14 -19.01 -0.29
C LYS A 203 -11.05 -19.22 0.77
N GLY A 204 -11.32 -18.92 2.04
CA GLY A 204 -10.37 -19.14 3.14
C GLY A 204 -9.55 -17.91 3.52
N VAL A 205 -9.86 -16.72 2.99
CA VAL A 205 -9.29 -15.47 3.50
C VAL A 205 -9.82 -15.21 4.92
N THR A 206 -8.92 -14.95 5.85
CA THR A 206 -9.25 -14.70 7.26
C THR A 206 -8.75 -13.36 7.77
N GLN A 207 -7.80 -12.71 7.07
CA GLN A 207 -7.39 -11.33 7.33
C GLN A 207 -7.78 -10.40 6.17
N ILE A 208 -8.55 -9.36 6.48
CA ILE A 208 -8.91 -8.30 5.54
C ILE A 208 -8.16 -7.03 5.88
N THR A 209 -7.58 -6.37 4.88
CA THR A 209 -7.05 -5.01 5.00
C THR A 209 -7.79 -4.06 4.08
N LEU A 210 -8.54 -3.13 4.68
CA LEU A 210 -9.26 -2.08 3.97
C LEU A 210 -8.27 -1.03 3.46
N LEU A 211 -8.35 -0.74 2.16
CA LEU A 211 -7.46 0.19 1.48
C LEU A 211 -8.20 1.46 1.03
N GLY A 212 -7.57 2.61 1.26
CA GLY A 212 -7.94 3.91 0.70
C GLY A 212 -6.71 4.82 0.62
N GLN A 213 -6.79 5.94 -0.12
CA GLN A 213 -5.75 6.98 -0.06
C GLN A 213 -5.85 7.83 1.22
N THR A 214 -7.05 7.89 1.81
CA THR A 214 -7.32 8.52 3.11
C THR A 214 -8.45 7.72 3.75
N VAL A 215 -8.17 6.48 4.17
CA VAL A 215 -9.21 5.50 4.50
C VAL A 215 -10.16 5.97 5.60
N ASN A 216 -9.68 6.79 6.53
CA ASN A 216 -10.45 7.40 7.60
C ASN A 216 -11.37 8.55 7.14
N SER A 217 -11.38 8.92 5.86
CA SER A 217 -12.41 9.78 5.27
C SER A 217 -13.52 9.01 4.57
N TYR A 218 -13.56 7.67 4.67
CA TYR A 218 -14.66 6.87 4.14
C TYR A 218 -16.00 7.39 4.67
N GLU A 219 -16.84 7.82 3.75
CA GLU A 219 -18.20 8.28 4.00
C GLU A 219 -19.07 7.90 2.79
N TYR A 220 -20.18 7.20 3.03
CA TYR A 220 -21.12 6.80 1.97
C TYR A 220 -22.56 6.98 2.44
N THR A 221 -23.35 7.75 1.70
CA THR A 221 -24.77 7.98 2.01
C THR A 221 -25.67 7.11 1.14
N ALA A 222 -26.52 6.30 1.79
CA ALA A 222 -27.54 5.46 1.17
C ALA A 222 -28.91 5.81 1.77
N GLY A 223 -29.72 6.55 1.01
CA GLY A 223 -30.96 7.12 1.55
C GLY A 223 -30.66 8.06 2.72
N ASP A 224 -31.31 7.84 3.87
CA ASP A 224 -31.14 8.66 5.07
C ASP A 224 -29.95 8.23 5.96
N LYS A 225 -29.27 7.13 5.63
CA LYS A 225 -28.13 6.63 6.42
C LYS A 225 -26.80 7.02 5.77
N THR A 226 -25.93 7.64 6.55
CA THR A 226 -24.52 7.86 6.21
C THR A 226 -23.66 6.86 6.97
N TYR A 227 -22.91 6.05 6.22
CA TYR A 227 -21.93 5.10 6.75
C TYR A 227 -20.56 5.79 6.81
N ARG A 228 -19.89 5.70 7.94
CA ARG A 228 -18.49 6.12 8.13
C ARG A 228 -17.57 4.90 8.26
N LEU A 229 -16.27 5.13 8.43
CA LEU A 229 -15.31 4.04 8.58
C LEU A 229 -15.64 3.16 9.80
N GLY A 230 -16.03 3.75 10.93
CA GLY A 230 -16.45 3.01 12.13
C GLY A 230 -17.59 2.03 11.85
N ASP A 231 -18.66 2.50 11.19
CA ASP A 231 -19.78 1.65 10.75
C ASP A 231 -19.32 0.49 9.86
N LEU A 232 -18.41 0.76 8.91
CA LEU A 232 -17.90 -0.25 7.99
C LEU A 232 -17.03 -1.29 8.74
N LEU A 233 -16.18 -0.85 9.67
CA LEU A 233 -15.37 -1.73 10.50
C LEU A 233 -16.25 -2.67 11.35
N GLY A 234 -17.31 -2.13 11.96
CA GLY A 234 -18.30 -2.92 12.69
C GLY A 234 -18.98 -3.94 11.78
N ALA A 235 -19.51 -3.50 10.64
CA ALA A 235 -20.23 -4.38 9.71
C ALA A 235 -19.36 -5.51 9.12
N VAL A 236 -18.07 -5.25 8.84
CA VAL A 236 -17.15 -6.29 8.37
C VAL A 236 -16.82 -7.29 9.48
N SER A 237 -16.76 -6.83 10.73
CA SER A 237 -16.44 -7.67 11.88
C SER A 237 -17.52 -8.69 12.21
N GLU A 238 -18.77 -8.45 11.79
CA GLU A 238 -19.87 -9.43 11.87
C GLU A 238 -19.66 -10.65 10.96
N ILE A 239 -18.74 -10.60 9.99
CA ILE A 239 -18.42 -11.75 9.15
C ILE A 239 -17.55 -12.73 9.97
N GLU A 240 -18.12 -13.90 10.31
CA GLU A 240 -17.53 -14.88 11.24
C GLU A 240 -16.11 -15.35 10.83
N ALA A 241 -15.91 -15.55 9.53
CA ALA A 241 -14.65 -16.01 8.96
C ALA A 241 -13.52 -14.96 9.05
N VAL A 242 -13.85 -13.67 9.13
CA VAL A 242 -12.85 -12.62 9.37
C VAL A 242 -12.33 -12.74 10.79
N LYS A 243 -11.02 -12.96 10.92
CA LYS A 243 -10.31 -13.05 12.21
C LYS A 243 -9.57 -11.76 12.53
N TRP A 244 -8.93 -11.16 11.53
CA TRP A 244 -8.27 -9.85 11.66
C TRP A 244 -8.74 -8.88 10.58
N LEU A 245 -9.12 -7.69 11.01
CA LEU A 245 -9.53 -6.57 10.17
C LEU A 245 -8.55 -5.42 10.39
N ARG A 246 -7.95 -4.95 9.30
CA ARG A 246 -7.00 -3.83 9.28
C ARG A 246 -7.50 -2.74 8.36
N PHE A 247 -6.96 -1.54 8.54
CA PHE A 247 -7.04 -0.48 7.56
C PHE A 247 -5.72 0.28 7.55
N ILE A 248 -5.34 0.87 6.41
CA ILE A 248 -4.10 1.63 6.29
C ILE A 248 -4.31 2.93 5.51
N THR A 249 -3.40 3.88 5.74
CA THR A 249 -3.39 5.23 5.13
C THR A 249 -4.45 6.15 5.72
N SER A 250 -4.26 6.55 6.99
CA SER A 250 -5.09 7.57 7.65
C SER A 250 -4.49 8.97 7.52
N HIS A 251 -5.34 10.00 7.44
CA HIS A 251 -4.92 11.40 7.45
C HIS A 251 -5.27 12.08 8.79
N PRO A 252 -4.33 12.75 9.47
CA PRO A 252 -4.58 13.30 10.82
C PRO A 252 -5.64 14.41 10.87
N GLY A 253 -5.67 15.30 9.88
CA GLY A 253 -6.48 16.54 9.95
C GLY A 253 -8.02 16.38 9.98
N LYS A 254 -8.58 15.18 9.81
CA LYS A 254 -9.99 14.89 10.06
C LYS A 254 -10.12 13.42 10.46
N PHE A 255 -9.69 13.12 11.69
CA PHE A 255 -9.80 11.78 12.26
C PHE A 255 -11.08 11.70 13.10
N ASP A 256 -11.95 10.75 12.79
CA ASP A 256 -13.17 10.49 13.55
C ASP A 256 -12.82 9.64 14.78
N GLU A 257 -13.14 10.12 15.98
CA GLU A 257 -12.81 9.44 17.23
C GLU A 257 -13.57 8.11 17.36
N ASP A 258 -14.75 7.99 16.73
CA ASP A 258 -15.53 6.74 16.67
C ASP A 258 -14.73 5.55 16.14
N ILE A 259 -13.76 5.80 15.25
CA ILE A 259 -12.84 4.77 14.75
C ILE A 259 -12.05 4.14 15.91
N LEU A 260 -11.60 4.94 16.89
CA LEU A 260 -10.85 4.44 18.05
C LEU A 260 -11.75 3.61 18.97
N HIS A 261 -12.98 4.06 19.21
CA HIS A 261 -13.94 3.30 20.03
C HIS A 261 -14.25 1.95 19.40
N VAL A 262 -14.51 1.91 18.09
CA VAL A 262 -14.69 0.63 17.35
C VAL A 262 -13.45 -0.25 17.42
N MET A 263 -12.24 0.31 17.30
CA MET A 263 -10.99 -0.45 17.46
C MET A 263 -10.84 -1.06 18.85
N ALA A 264 -11.30 -0.37 19.90
CA ALA A 264 -11.23 -0.84 21.27
C ALA A 264 -12.30 -1.90 21.59
N GLU A 265 -13.51 -1.72 21.07
CA GLU A 265 -14.67 -2.58 21.37
C GLU A 265 -14.74 -3.84 20.52
N VAL A 266 -14.17 -3.82 19.31
CA VAL A 266 -14.28 -4.92 18.34
C VAL A 266 -12.95 -5.67 18.21
N PRO A 267 -12.76 -6.84 18.85
CA PRO A 267 -11.47 -7.53 18.94
C PRO A 267 -10.88 -7.97 17.59
N LYS A 268 -11.72 -8.09 16.56
CA LYS A 268 -11.27 -8.42 15.19
C LYS A 268 -10.54 -7.24 14.55
N VAL A 269 -10.84 -6.00 14.95
CA VAL A 269 -10.15 -4.81 14.43
C VAL A 269 -8.78 -4.73 15.10
N CYS A 270 -7.73 -4.86 14.30
CA CYS A 270 -6.37 -4.88 14.80
C CYS A 270 -6.00 -3.54 15.46
N PRO A 271 -5.32 -3.55 16.63
CA PRO A 271 -4.84 -2.36 17.32
C PRO A 271 -3.59 -1.80 16.63
N TYR A 272 -3.72 -1.42 15.36
CA TYR A 272 -2.66 -0.87 14.53
C TYR A 272 -3.16 0.33 13.75
N LEU A 273 -2.48 1.46 13.88
CA LEU A 273 -2.84 2.71 13.21
C LEU A 273 -1.67 3.26 12.41
N HIS A 274 -1.80 3.23 11.08
CA HIS A 274 -0.90 3.96 10.17
C HIS A 274 -1.43 5.38 9.93
N ILE A 275 -0.77 6.38 10.52
CA ILE A 275 -1.23 7.77 10.51
C ILE A 275 -0.06 8.76 10.32
N PRO A 276 0.34 9.04 9.06
CA PRO A 276 1.51 9.84 8.76
C PRO A 276 1.44 11.31 9.20
N ALA A 277 2.37 11.73 10.06
CA ALA A 277 2.56 13.13 10.45
C ALA A 277 3.17 13.99 9.33
N GLN A 278 4.11 13.41 8.56
CA GLN A 278 4.93 14.01 7.49
C GLN A 278 6.08 14.92 7.95
N SER A 279 5.85 15.75 8.98
CA SER A 279 6.88 16.59 9.61
C SER A 279 6.46 16.88 11.07
N GLY A 280 7.42 17.22 11.93
CA GLY A 280 7.14 17.77 13.26
C GLY A 280 7.24 19.29 13.36
N SER A 281 7.52 19.99 12.26
CA SER A 281 7.50 21.46 12.23
C SER A 281 6.15 21.98 11.74
N ASP A 282 5.49 22.81 12.53
CA ASP A 282 4.24 23.49 12.15
C ASP A 282 4.42 24.36 10.88
N ARG A 283 5.59 24.96 10.71
CA ARG A 283 5.91 25.77 9.53
C ARG A 283 5.95 24.91 8.27
N ILE A 284 6.59 23.74 8.35
CA ILE A 284 6.69 22.79 7.24
C ILE A 284 5.35 22.10 7.00
N LEU A 285 4.62 21.70 8.04
CA LEU A 285 3.26 21.17 7.94
C LEU A 285 2.33 22.16 7.20
N LYS A 286 2.39 23.45 7.56
CA LYS A 286 1.65 24.50 6.85
C LYS A 286 2.07 24.62 5.38
N ALA A 287 3.38 24.58 5.08
CA ALA A 287 3.88 24.61 3.70
C ALA A 287 3.50 23.36 2.89
N MET A 288 3.33 22.22 3.56
CA MET A 288 2.82 20.97 3.03
C MET A 288 1.29 20.98 2.80
N ASN A 289 0.60 22.06 3.19
CA ASN A 289 -0.87 22.17 3.23
C ASN A 289 -1.50 21.10 4.15
N ARG A 290 -0.90 20.88 5.32
CA ARG A 290 -1.46 20.08 6.40
C ARG A 290 -2.27 21.00 7.32
N ASN A 291 -3.53 20.66 7.53
CA ASN A 291 -4.48 21.44 8.35
C ASN A 291 -4.42 21.04 9.84
N TYR A 292 -3.22 20.75 10.35
CA TYR A 292 -2.99 20.38 11.75
C TYR A 292 -1.57 20.79 12.16
N THR A 293 -1.35 20.96 13.46
CA THR A 293 -0.04 21.19 14.08
C THR A 293 0.56 19.90 14.64
N ALA A 294 1.86 19.92 14.97
CA ALA A 294 2.55 18.86 15.69
C ALA A 294 1.91 18.55 17.05
N GLY A 295 1.47 19.58 17.78
CA GLY A 295 0.75 19.42 19.05
C GLY A 295 -0.58 18.69 18.88
N GLN A 296 -1.43 19.14 17.95
CA GLN A 296 -2.71 18.49 17.65
C GLN A 296 -2.53 17.03 17.19
N TYR A 297 -1.44 16.76 16.47
CA TYR A 297 -1.09 15.40 16.08
C TYR A 297 -0.73 14.51 17.28
N LEU A 298 0.09 15.02 18.21
CA LEU A 298 0.44 14.29 19.43
C LEU A 298 -0.78 14.05 20.32
N ASP A 299 -1.67 15.04 20.48
CA ASP A 299 -2.91 14.90 21.23
C ASP A 299 -3.80 13.77 20.66
N LEU A 300 -3.84 13.64 19.33
CA LEU A 300 -4.54 12.53 18.66
C LEU A 300 -3.90 11.17 18.98
N LEU A 301 -2.57 11.08 19.04
CA LEU A 301 -1.89 9.84 19.39
C LEU A 301 -2.12 9.46 20.86
N ASP A 302 -2.10 10.44 21.76
CA ASP A 302 -2.35 10.23 23.18
C ASP A 302 -3.79 9.78 23.42
N LYS A 303 -4.76 10.37 22.72
CA LYS A 303 -6.14 9.85 22.69
C LYS A 303 -6.22 8.42 22.19
N ALA A 304 -5.55 8.10 21.08
CA ALA A 304 -5.56 6.76 20.51
C ALA A 304 -5.05 5.72 21.51
N ARG A 305 -3.96 6.02 22.22
CA ARG A 305 -3.43 5.15 23.30
C ARG A 305 -4.32 5.07 24.53
N GLY A 306 -5.04 6.15 24.85
CA GLY A 306 -5.97 6.17 25.97
C GLY A 306 -7.24 5.36 25.73
N ILE A 307 -7.66 5.22 24.47
CA ILE A 307 -8.89 4.50 24.09
C ILE A 307 -8.59 3.05 23.68
N VAL A 308 -7.56 2.82 22.86
CA VAL A 308 -7.24 1.50 22.30
C VAL A 308 -6.02 0.91 23.00
N ASP A 309 -6.27 -0.06 23.87
CA ASP A 309 -5.20 -0.74 24.60
C ASP A 309 -4.20 -1.42 23.64
N GLY A 310 -2.91 -1.29 23.94
CA GLY A 310 -1.83 -1.88 23.15
C GLY A 310 -1.69 -1.36 21.70
N ILE A 311 -2.31 -0.23 21.34
CA ILE A 311 -2.25 0.29 19.97
C ILE A 311 -0.82 0.57 19.48
N ALA A 312 -0.46 -0.05 18.36
CA ALA A 312 0.79 0.23 17.66
C ALA A 312 0.57 1.30 16.59
N ILE A 313 1.41 2.34 16.60
CA ILE A 313 1.30 3.46 15.68
C ILE A 313 2.47 3.45 14.70
N ALA A 314 2.19 3.63 13.41
CA ALA A 314 3.19 3.82 12.37
C ALA A 314 3.04 5.19 11.69
N GLY A 315 4.17 5.82 11.40
CA GLY A 315 4.23 7.15 10.77
C GLY A 315 5.01 7.18 9.46
N ASP A 316 4.77 8.21 8.65
CA ASP A 316 5.64 8.53 7.51
C ASP A 316 6.13 9.97 7.64
N PHE A 317 7.38 10.21 7.24
CA PHE A 317 8.06 11.50 7.29
C PHE A 317 8.72 11.83 5.96
N ILE A 318 8.72 13.12 5.60
CA ILE A 318 9.45 13.65 4.46
C ILE A 318 10.48 14.63 5.01
N VAL A 319 11.77 14.31 4.84
CA VAL A 319 12.88 15.19 5.21
C VAL A 319 13.40 15.95 4.01
N GLY A 320 13.90 17.16 4.24
CA GLY A 320 14.44 18.03 3.22
C GLY A 320 13.38 18.66 2.31
N PHE A 321 12.17 18.87 2.83
CA PHE A 321 11.15 19.62 2.10
C PHE A 321 11.67 21.03 1.76
N PRO A 322 11.27 21.64 0.62
CA PRO A 322 11.76 22.96 0.23
C PRO A 322 11.59 24.00 1.34
N GLY A 323 12.70 24.63 1.69
CA GLY A 323 12.81 25.61 2.76
C GLY A 323 13.01 25.04 4.17
N GLU A 324 13.09 23.72 4.38
CA GLU A 324 13.28 23.10 5.72
C GLU A 324 14.64 23.47 6.35
N THR A 325 14.61 24.14 7.51
CA THR A 325 15.82 24.51 8.27
C THR A 325 16.19 23.42 9.27
N GLU A 326 17.30 23.62 9.98
CA GLU A 326 17.73 22.66 11.00
C GLU A 326 16.78 22.62 12.21
N GLU A 327 16.23 23.77 12.58
CA GLU A 327 15.23 23.88 13.65
C GLU A 327 13.96 23.09 13.33
N ASP A 328 13.50 23.11 12.07
CA ASP A 328 12.34 22.31 11.64
C ASP A 328 12.62 20.81 11.67
N PHE A 329 13.84 20.43 11.27
CA PHE A 329 14.26 19.04 11.33
C PHE A 329 14.34 18.56 12.78
N GLN A 330 14.90 19.36 13.68
CA GLN A 330 14.95 19.02 15.11
C GLN A 330 13.55 18.92 15.72
N ALA A 331 12.60 19.78 15.33
CA ALA A 331 11.19 19.64 15.74
C ALA A 331 10.58 18.31 15.24
N THR A 332 11.00 17.82 14.08
CA THR A 332 10.60 16.50 13.55
C THR A 332 11.21 15.37 14.37
N VAL A 333 12.48 15.45 14.75
CA VAL A 333 13.13 14.50 15.66
C VAL A 333 12.41 14.45 17.01
N ASP A 334 12.07 15.61 17.57
CA ASP A 334 11.38 15.72 18.86
C ASP A 334 9.96 15.13 18.79
N LEU A 335 9.23 15.36 17.69
CA LEU A 335 7.94 14.73 17.47
C LEU A 335 8.08 13.21 17.44
N VAL A 336 9.05 12.66 16.71
CA VAL A 336 9.28 11.20 16.65
C VAL A 336 9.57 10.61 18.03
N LYS A 337 10.41 11.28 18.83
CA LYS A 337 10.73 10.87 20.21
C LYS A 337 9.51 10.82 21.12
N LYS A 338 8.62 11.82 21.04
CA LYS A 338 7.37 11.90 21.81
C LYS A 338 6.31 10.93 21.30
N ALA A 339 6.20 10.81 19.98
CA ALA A 339 5.20 9.99 19.32
C ALA A 339 5.49 8.50 19.43
N ARG A 340 6.71 8.05 19.77
CA ARG A 340 7.03 6.67 20.17
C ARG A 340 6.46 5.63 19.19
N TYR A 341 6.71 5.81 17.91
CA TYR A 341 6.17 4.95 16.87
C TYR A 341 6.76 3.54 16.95
N LYS A 342 5.93 2.55 16.62
CA LYS A 342 6.36 1.17 16.39
C LYS A 342 7.29 1.07 15.17
N ASN A 343 7.01 1.82 14.11
CA ASN A 343 7.96 2.05 13.01
C ASN A 343 7.59 3.32 12.24
N CYS A 344 8.59 3.90 11.55
CA CYS A 344 8.34 4.99 10.59
C CYS A 344 8.96 4.70 9.24
N PHE A 345 8.34 5.26 8.19
CA PHE A 345 8.96 5.36 6.87
C PHE A 345 9.46 6.79 6.67
N VAL A 346 10.78 6.95 6.52
CA VAL A 346 11.40 8.27 6.29
C VAL A 346 11.82 8.37 4.83
N PHE A 347 11.29 9.35 4.13
CA PHE A 347 11.57 9.63 2.73
C PHE A 347 12.31 10.95 2.59
N LYS A 348 13.26 11.02 1.66
CA LYS A 348 13.79 12.31 1.22
C LYS A 348 12.77 13.00 0.31
N TYR A 349 12.61 14.30 0.44
CA TYR A 349 11.80 15.07 -0.51
C TYR A 349 12.38 14.92 -1.92
N SER A 350 11.49 14.58 -2.84
CA SER A 350 11.75 14.39 -4.25
C SER A 350 10.68 15.15 -5.02
N PRO A 351 11.04 16.14 -5.85
CA PRO A 351 10.05 16.92 -6.59
C PRO A 351 9.27 16.03 -7.54
N ARG A 352 7.95 16.22 -7.58
CA ARG A 352 7.05 15.52 -8.48
C ARG A 352 6.45 16.50 -9.48
N PRO A 353 6.69 16.33 -10.78
CA PRO A 353 6.10 17.22 -11.79
C PRO A 353 4.58 17.28 -11.66
N GLY A 354 4.03 18.51 -11.76
CA GLY A 354 2.61 18.79 -11.59
C GLY A 354 2.15 18.99 -10.13
N THR A 355 3.07 18.91 -9.15
CA THR A 355 2.73 19.23 -7.75
C THR A 355 3.00 20.69 -7.44
N ARG A 356 2.21 21.28 -6.54
CA ARG A 356 2.32 22.70 -6.17
C ARG A 356 3.72 23.04 -5.63
N THR A 357 4.32 22.14 -4.85
CA THR A 357 5.69 22.34 -4.36
C THR A 357 6.69 22.38 -5.50
N ALA A 358 6.64 21.42 -6.43
CA ALA A 358 7.57 21.38 -7.56
C ALA A 358 7.42 22.57 -8.52
N GLU A 359 6.22 23.13 -8.65
CA GLU A 359 5.95 24.28 -9.54
C GLU A 359 6.30 25.62 -8.91
N LYS A 360 6.12 25.78 -7.59
CA LYS A 360 6.18 27.10 -6.92
C LYS A 360 7.39 27.30 -6.02
N LEU A 361 8.03 26.23 -5.56
CA LEU A 361 9.14 26.30 -4.62
C LEU A 361 10.40 25.74 -5.28
N SER A 362 11.51 26.44 -5.10
CA SER A 362 12.83 25.93 -5.46
C SER A 362 13.26 24.88 -4.44
N ASP A 363 13.70 23.72 -4.91
CA ASP A 363 14.29 22.68 -4.05
C ASP A 363 15.68 23.12 -3.59
N ASN A 364 15.71 23.87 -2.48
CA ASN A 364 16.90 24.56 -1.98
C ASN A 364 17.61 23.81 -0.84
N VAL A 365 17.17 22.60 -0.49
CA VAL A 365 17.86 21.76 0.51
C VAL A 365 18.83 20.82 -0.23
N PRO A 366 20.15 20.87 0.05
CA PRO A 366 21.12 20.00 -0.63
C PRO A 366 20.85 18.51 -0.40
N ASP A 367 21.10 17.65 -1.39
CA ASP A 367 20.86 16.20 -1.27
C ASP A 367 21.68 15.55 -0.14
N GLU A 368 22.89 16.03 0.13
CA GLU A 368 23.69 15.58 1.29
C GLU A 368 23.00 15.89 2.62
N THR A 369 22.37 17.06 2.75
CA THR A 369 21.55 17.40 3.93
C THR A 369 20.33 16.48 4.02
N LYS A 370 19.65 16.19 2.90
CA LYS A 370 18.51 15.26 2.87
C LYS A 370 18.93 13.85 3.29
N LYS A 371 20.09 13.36 2.82
CA LYS A 371 20.68 12.07 3.19
C LYS A 371 21.00 12.01 4.68
N TYR A 372 21.70 13.02 5.20
CA TYR A 372 22.02 13.12 6.62
C TYR A 372 20.76 13.07 7.48
N ARG A 373 19.77 13.93 7.21
CA ARG A 373 18.49 13.99 7.95
C ARG A 373 17.72 12.67 7.89
N ASN A 374 17.72 12.02 6.73
CA ASN A 374 17.08 10.72 6.56
C ASN A 374 17.74 9.66 7.45
N MET A 375 19.06 9.57 7.43
CA MET A 375 19.82 8.62 8.25
C MET A 375 19.66 8.89 9.75
N GLU A 376 19.73 10.15 10.16
CA GLU A 376 19.59 10.54 11.57
C GLU A 376 18.19 10.23 12.11
N LEU A 377 17.13 10.60 11.37
CA LEU A 377 15.77 10.29 11.82
C LEU A 377 15.48 8.78 11.84
N LEU A 378 16.04 8.01 10.89
CA LEU A 378 15.97 6.55 10.90
C LEU A 378 16.72 5.95 12.09
N LYS A 379 17.87 6.50 12.46
CA LYS A 379 18.63 6.08 13.65
C LYS A 379 17.79 6.29 14.92
N VAL A 380 17.26 7.50 15.10
CA VAL A 380 16.36 7.81 16.23
C VAL A 380 15.17 6.84 16.24
N GLN A 381 14.48 6.66 15.11
CA GLN A 381 13.36 5.71 15.04
C GLN A 381 13.78 4.27 15.36
N ASN A 382 14.97 3.81 14.97
CA ASN A 382 15.44 2.46 15.25
C ASN A 382 15.71 2.24 16.74
N GLU A 383 16.28 3.24 17.44
CA GLU A 383 16.44 3.21 18.89
C GLU A 383 15.05 3.08 19.56
N ILE A 384 14.10 3.91 19.13
CA ILE A 384 12.72 3.88 19.61
C ILE A 384 12.05 2.52 19.40
N SER A 385 12.18 1.97 18.19
CA SER A 385 11.55 0.69 17.84
C SER A 385 12.20 -0.47 18.62
N GLY A 386 13.50 -0.37 18.91
CA GLY A 386 14.20 -1.32 19.77
C GLY A 386 13.62 -1.33 21.19
N GLU A 387 13.54 -0.16 21.82
CA GLU A 387 12.95 0.03 23.15
C GLU A 387 11.50 -0.48 23.24
N GLU A 388 10.68 -0.18 22.23
CA GLU A 388 9.28 -0.64 22.20
C GLU A 388 9.19 -2.16 22.01
N ASN A 389 10.01 -2.74 21.13
CA ASN A 389 10.00 -4.18 20.87
C ASN A 389 10.54 -4.99 22.06
N GLU A 390 11.51 -4.48 22.81
CA GLU A 390 12.04 -5.13 24.02
C GLU A 390 10.95 -5.43 25.05
N LYS A 391 9.89 -4.61 25.11
CA LYS A 391 8.73 -4.87 25.99
C LYS A 391 8.01 -6.17 25.64
N LEU A 392 8.11 -6.63 24.39
CA LEU A 392 7.53 -7.89 23.91
C LEU A 392 8.39 -9.11 24.26
N MET A 393 9.55 -8.94 24.90
CA MET A 393 10.42 -10.05 25.24
C MET A 393 9.78 -11.02 26.23
N GLY A 394 9.84 -12.31 25.92
CA GLY A 394 9.22 -13.37 26.73
C GLY A 394 7.69 -13.45 26.59
N GLN A 395 7.06 -12.53 25.86
CA GLN A 395 5.62 -12.58 25.64
C GLN A 395 5.24 -13.62 24.59
N THR A 396 4.04 -14.18 24.72
CA THR A 396 3.42 -14.99 23.67
C THR A 396 2.57 -14.09 22.78
N VAL A 397 2.87 -14.08 21.48
CA VAL A 397 2.13 -13.31 20.48
C VAL A 397 1.41 -14.24 19.51
N VAL A 398 0.24 -13.81 19.04
CA VAL A 398 -0.45 -14.46 17.92
C VAL A 398 0.10 -13.92 16.61
N VAL A 399 0.43 -14.82 15.69
CA VAL A 399 1.05 -14.52 14.40
C VAL A 399 0.22 -15.14 13.29
N LEU A 400 -0.17 -14.34 12.30
CA LEU A 400 -0.62 -14.86 11.01
C LEU A 400 0.61 -15.16 10.16
N VAL A 401 0.82 -16.43 9.83
CA VAL A 401 1.99 -16.86 9.07
C VAL A 401 1.81 -16.50 7.60
N GLU A 402 2.75 -15.74 7.05
CA GLU A 402 2.73 -15.32 5.65
C GLU A 402 3.39 -16.37 4.72
N GLY A 403 4.38 -17.11 5.23
CA GLY A 403 5.03 -18.20 4.51
C GLY A 403 6.50 -18.36 4.87
N LEU A 404 7.28 -18.90 3.93
CA LEU A 404 8.74 -19.03 4.08
C LEU A 404 9.44 -17.67 4.13
N SER A 405 10.41 -17.55 5.03
CA SER A 405 11.30 -16.39 5.05
C SER A 405 12.26 -16.42 3.86
N LYS A 406 12.35 -15.31 3.12
CA LYS A 406 13.25 -15.16 1.95
C LYS A 406 14.73 -15.07 2.33
N LYS A 407 15.03 -14.79 3.60
CA LYS A 407 16.39 -14.66 4.11
C LYS A 407 16.49 -15.44 5.42
N PRO A 408 17.53 -16.26 5.62
CA PRO A 408 17.75 -16.92 6.90
C PRO A 408 18.18 -15.86 7.93
N HIS A 409 17.36 -15.63 8.95
CA HIS A 409 17.64 -14.67 10.04
C HIS A 409 17.98 -15.34 11.37
N LEU A 410 17.76 -16.64 11.50
CA LEU A 410 18.11 -17.45 12.67
C LEU A 410 19.17 -18.47 12.24
N ASN A 411 20.06 -18.82 13.15
CA ASN A 411 21.10 -19.82 12.87
C ASN A 411 20.46 -21.18 12.59
N SER A 412 20.83 -21.80 11.47
CA SER A 412 20.30 -23.09 11.01
C SER A 412 20.68 -24.28 11.91
N SER A 413 21.64 -24.11 12.83
CA SER A 413 22.11 -25.20 13.70
C SER A 413 21.11 -25.62 14.80
N ASP A 414 20.17 -24.75 15.16
CA ASP A 414 19.16 -24.98 16.23
C ASP A 414 17.74 -25.28 15.68
N ASN A 415 17.60 -25.54 14.37
CA ASN A 415 16.28 -25.57 13.72
C ASN A 415 15.58 -26.94 13.71
N ASN A 416 16.18 -28.00 14.26
CA ASN A 416 15.69 -29.39 14.16
C ASN A 416 15.29 -29.81 12.72
N GLY A 417 15.89 -29.20 11.69
CA GLY A 417 15.56 -29.42 10.27
C GLY A 417 14.37 -28.62 9.72
N LEU A 418 13.71 -27.78 10.52
CA LEU A 418 12.54 -26.99 10.08
C LEU A 418 12.96 -25.69 9.35
N PRO A 419 12.23 -25.28 8.30
CA PRO A 419 12.46 -24.02 7.64
C PRO A 419 12.08 -22.84 8.54
N GLN A 420 12.56 -21.65 8.16
CA GLN A 420 12.18 -20.41 8.82
C GLN A 420 10.94 -19.83 8.16
N LEU A 421 9.93 -19.55 8.97
CA LEU A 421 8.69 -18.88 8.59
C LEU A 421 8.75 -17.40 8.98
N ILE A 422 7.96 -16.61 8.27
CA ILE A 422 7.70 -15.20 8.56
C ILE A 422 6.19 -14.98 8.67
N GLY A 423 5.80 -14.14 9.62
CA GLY A 423 4.41 -13.75 9.82
C GLY A 423 4.28 -12.37 10.46
N ARG A 424 3.04 -11.96 10.71
CA ARG A 424 2.75 -10.68 11.39
C ARG A 424 1.79 -10.83 12.56
N THR A 425 1.98 -10.00 13.59
CA THR A 425 1.03 -9.86 14.70
C THR A 425 -0.11 -8.90 14.35
N ALA A 426 -1.17 -8.84 15.18
CA ALA A 426 -2.24 -7.86 15.05
C ALA A 426 -1.72 -6.40 15.03
N THR A 427 -0.61 -6.11 15.71
CA THR A 427 0.08 -4.81 15.73
C THR A 427 1.07 -4.59 14.58
N ASP A 428 1.02 -5.45 13.55
CA ASP A 428 1.87 -5.42 12.34
C ASP A 428 3.38 -5.64 12.63
N HIS A 429 3.74 -6.24 13.76
CA HIS A 429 5.12 -6.63 14.02
C HIS A 429 5.49 -7.83 13.15
N ILE A 430 6.64 -7.77 12.49
CA ILE A 430 7.19 -8.90 11.75
C ILE A 430 7.76 -9.89 12.76
N VAL A 431 7.33 -11.15 12.67
CA VAL A 431 7.80 -12.24 13.53
C VAL A 431 8.42 -13.32 12.66
N VAL A 432 9.61 -13.75 13.05
CA VAL A 432 10.38 -14.79 12.38
C VAL A 432 10.64 -15.93 13.35
N PHE A 433 10.33 -17.16 12.94
CA PHE A 433 10.46 -18.35 13.79
C PHE A 433 10.61 -19.61 12.92
N ASN A 434 11.09 -20.71 13.49
CA ASN A 434 11.18 -21.98 12.77
C ASN A 434 9.85 -22.75 12.89
N GLY A 435 9.39 -23.35 11.80
CA GLY A 435 8.10 -24.05 11.76
C GLY A 435 7.89 -24.79 10.44
N ASP A 436 6.84 -25.60 10.37
CA ASP A 436 6.49 -26.35 9.16
C ASP A 436 5.79 -25.43 8.14
N GLU A 437 6.13 -25.54 6.86
CA GLU A 437 5.53 -24.72 5.79
C GLU A 437 3.99 -24.84 5.75
N LYS A 438 3.43 -25.96 6.23
CA LYS A 438 1.98 -26.13 6.37
C LYS A 438 1.30 -25.09 7.26
N ASN A 439 2.05 -24.40 8.12
CA ASN A 439 1.52 -23.30 8.94
C ASN A 439 1.25 -22.04 8.12
N SER A 440 1.70 -21.95 6.86
CA SER A 440 1.46 -20.79 6.00
C SER A 440 -0.03 -20.51 5.83
N GLY A 441 -0.45 -19.29 6.13
CA GLY A 441 -1.85 -18.87 6.13
C GLY A 441 -2.58 -19.07 7.46
N GLU A 442 -1.99 -19.80 8.41
CA GLU A 442 -2.60 -20.10 9.72
C GLU A 442 -2.23 -19.08 10.79
N PHE A 443 -3.05 -19.04 11.85
CA PHE A 443 -2.75 -18.32 13.08
C PHE A 443 -2.03 -19.24 14.06
N VAL A 444 -0.85 -18.83 14.49
CA VAL A 444 -0.03 -19.59 15.45
C VAL A 444 0.35 -18.74 16.66
N LYS A 445 0.65 -19.39 17.78
CA LYS A 445 1.21 -18.73 18.96
C LYS A 445 2.72 -18.86 18.93
N VAL A 446 3.42 -17.75 19.13
CA VAL A 446 4.87 -17.69 19.12
C VAL A 446 5.34 -17.00 20.40
N SER A 447 6.23 -17.66 21.14
CA SER A 447 6.94 -17.02 22.26
C SER A 447 8.10 -16.20 21.71
N VAL A 448 8.13 -14.90 22.00
CA VAL A 448 9.21 -14.01 21.56
C VAL A 448 10.45 -14.24 22.43
N ILE A 449 11.57 -14.59 21.79
CA ILE A 449 12.84 -14.92 22.46
C ILE A 449 13.97 -13.94 22.16
N LYS A 450 13.85 -13.17 21.08
CA LYS A 450 14.79 -12.10 20.74
C LYS A 450 14.06 -10.99 19.97
N THR A 451 14.47 -9.75 20.20
CA THR A 451 13.94 -8.57 19.52
C THR A 451 15.04 -7.88 18.72
N ALA A 452 14.62 -7.15 17.69
CA ALA A 452 15.41 -6.18 16.96
C ALA A 452 14.47 -5.02 16.59
N PRO A 453 14.99 -3.85 16.20
CA PRO A 453 14.15 -2.68 15.89
C PRO A 453 13.01 -2.95 14.89
N LEU A 454 13.21 -3.83 13.91
CA LEU A 454 12.22 -4.09 12.85
C LEU A 454 11.65 -5.51 12.87
N THR A 455 12.11 -6.39 13.76
CA THR A 455 11.79 -7.83 13.68
C THR A 455 11.83 -8.46 15.05
N LEU A 456 10.81 -9.26 15.34
CA LEU A 456 10.74 -10.15 16.48
C LEU A 456 11.17 -11.55 16.04
N PHE A 457 11.84 -12.25 16.94
CA PHE A 457 12.27 -13.63 16.75
C PHE A 457 11.67 -14.48 17.84
N GLY A 458 11.11 -15.63 17.47
CA GLY A 458 10.37 -16.45 18.40
C GLY A 458 10.52 -17.95 18.19
N LYS A 459 9.90 -18.69 19.11
CA LYS A 459 9.69 -20.14 19.02
C LYS A 459 8.19 -20.42 18.91
N LEU A 460 7.82 -21.26 17.96
CA LEU A 460 6.47 -21.78 17.84
C LEU A 460 6.10 -22.56 19.11
N LEU A 461 4.88 -22.37 19.62
CA LEU A 461 4.36 -23.03 20.81
C LEU A 461 3.46 -24.22 20.50
#